data_AF-A0A2X3I0G3-F1
#
_entry.id   AF-A0A2X3I0G3-F1
#
_cell.length_a   1.000
_cell.length_b   1.000
_cell.length_c   1.000
_cell.angle_alpha   90.00
_cell.angle_beta   90.00
_cell.angle_gamma   90.00
#
_symmetry.space_group_name_H-M   'P 1'
#
loop_
_entity.id
_entity.type
_entity.pdbx_description
1 polymer ?
#
loop_
_entity_poly.entity_id
_entity_poly.type
_entity_poly.pdbx_seq_one_letter_code
_entity_poly.pdbx_strand_id
1 'polypeptide(L)'
;MLDKININIKKTLLAFIICLVAIPLARFISPQTIIDGNLIYIAWLPISVMFSVIFIFGRYAIAPLILAFAITNSFLIKLTLPQAFILLFCQLFAVLVMLPTY
;
A
#
# COMPACT_ATOMS: atom_id res chain seq x y z
N MET A 1 24.33 -16.33 11.54
CA MET A 1 24.00 -14.93 11.12
C MET A 1 23.26 -14.92 9.79
N LEU A 2 23.69 -15.74 8.82
CA LEU A 2 23.06 -15.92 7.50
C LEU A 2 21.60 -16.42 7.57
N ASP A 3 21.30 -17.35 8.48
CA ASP A 3 19.94 -17.93 8.60
C ASP A 3 18.88 -16.92 9.05
N LYS A 4 19.26 -15.98 9.93
CA LYS A 4 18.36 -14.94 10.43
C LYS A 4 18.02 -13.92 9.34
N ILE A 5 18.96 -13.63 8.44
CA ILE A 5 18.75 -12.77 7.27
C ILE A 5 17.81 -13.47 6.27
N ASN A 6 18.02 -14.76 6.01
CA ASN A 6 17.16 -15.54 5.10
C ASN A 6 15.69 -15.59 5.59
N ILE A 7 15.48 -15.77 6.89
CA ILE A 7 14.14 -15.75 7.50
C ILE A 7 13.48 -14.37 7.35
N ASN A 8 14.22 -13.28 7.58
CA ASN A 8 13.69 -11.92 7.41
C ASN A 8 13.34 -11.62 5.94
N ILE A 9 14.17 -12.02 4.98
CA ILE A 9 13.90 -11.85 3.55
C ILE A 9 12.63 -12.61 3.15
N LYS A 10 12.47 -13.85 3.61
CA LYS A 10 11.26 -14.65 3.34
C LYS A 10 10.00 -13.98 3.91
N LYS A 11 10.08 -13.37 5.10
CA LYS A 11 8.96 -12.62 5.69
C LYS A 11 8.61 -11.38 4.88
N THR A 12 9.60 -10.60 4.45
CA THR A 12 9.40 -9.42 3.60
C THR A 12 8.82 -9.81 2.22
N LEU A 13 9.30 -10.91 1.64
CA LEU A 13 8.79 -11.42 0.36
C LEU A 13 7.33 -11.87 0.48
N LEU A 14 6.98 -12.55 1.57
CA LEU A 14 5.61 -12.95 1.83
C LEU A 14 4.69 -11.73 1.98
N ALA A 15 5.12 -10.73 2.76
CA ALA A 15 4.40 -9.46 2.91
C ALA A 15 4.23 -8.75 1.56
N PHE A 16 5.25 -8.81 0.69
CA PHE A 16 5.18 -8.27 -0.65
C PHE A 16 4.12 -8.93 -1.51
N ILE A 17 4.09 -10.27 -1.57
CA ILE A 17 3.11 -11.01 -2.37
C ILE A 17 1.68 -10.71 -1.87
N ILE A 18 1.48 -10.68 -0.55
CA ILE A 18 0.18 -10.36 0.05
C ILE A 18 -0.25 -8.94 -0.32
N CYS A 19 0.64 -7.94 -0.18
CA CYS A 19 0.37 -6.56 -0.59
C CYS A 19 0.02 -6.45 -2.08
N LEU A 20 0.79 -7.12 -2.94
CA LEU A 20 0.64 -7.04 -4.39
C LEU A 20 -0.72 -7.57 -4.87
N VAL A 21 -1.33 -8.51 -4.15
CA VAL A 21 -2.67 -9.02 -4.46
C VAL A 21 -3.76 -8.24 -3.72
N ALA A 22 -3.57 -7.99 -2.43
CA ALA A 22 -4.60 -7.39 -1.58
C ALA A 22 -4.87 -5.92 -1.93
N ILE A 23 -3.85 -5.14 -2.31
CA ILE A 23 -4.01 -3.72 -2.66
C ILE A 23 -4.83 -3.53 -3.95
N PRO A 24 -4.52 -4.17 -5.10
CA PRO A 24 -5.36 -4.06 -6.29
C PRO A 24 -6.75 -4.67 -6.06
N LEU A 25 -6.86 -5.77 -5.31
CA LEU A 25 -8.16 -6.36 -4.98
C LEU A 25 -9.02 -5.41 -4.14
N ALA A 26 -8.45 -4.79 -3.10
CA ALA A 26 -9.14 -3.79 -2.29
C ALA A 26 -9.56 -2.58 -3.12
N ARG A 27 -8.79 -2.22 -4.13
CA ARG A 27 -9.14 -1.15 -5.06
C ARG A 27 -10.25 -1.55 -6.04
N PHE A 28 -10.28 -2.80 -6.48
CA PHE A 28 -11.34 -3.30 -7.35
C PHE A 28 -12.68 -3.40 -6.60
N ILE A 29 -12.65 -3.80 -5.32
CA ILE A 29 -13.83 -3.89 -4.46
C ILE A 29 -14.24 -2.51 -3.93
N SER A 30 -13.32 -1.53 -3.89
CA SER A 30 -13.63 -0.21 -3.33
C SER A 30 -14.80 0.43 -4.10
N PRO A 31 -15.86 0.88 -3.40
CA PRO A 31 -16.95 1.58 -4.03
C PRO A 31 -16.44 2.86 -4.71
N GLN A 32 -17.15 3.31 -5.75
CA GLN A 32 -16.91 4.61 -6.35
C GLN A 32 -17.97 5.58 -5.83
N THR A 33 -17.55 6.79 -5.46
CA THR A 33 -18.47 7.87 -5.11
C THR A 33 -18.54 8.86 -6.25
N ILE A 34 -19.74 9.34 -6.55
CA ILE A 34 -19.95 10.37 -7.57
C ILE A 34 -19.91 11.72 -6.86
N ILE A 35 -18.92 12.54 -7.19
CA ILE A 35 -18.79 13.91 -6.69
C ILE A 35 -18.75 14.81 -7.92
N ASP A 36 -19.69 15.76 -8.01
CA ASP A 36 -19.86 16.67 -9.14
C ASP A 36 -19.94 15.97 -10.52
N GLY A 37 -20.60 14.82 -10.58
CA GLY A 37 -20.75 14.03 -11.81
C GLY A 37 -19.50 13.24 -12.22
N ASN A 38 -18.42 13.31 -11.44
CA ASN A 38 -17.19 12.54 -11.68
C ASN A 38 -17.11 11.34 -10.72
N LEU A 39 -16.67 10.19 -11.25
CA LEU A 39 -16.48 8.95 -10.47
C LEU A 39 -15.14 9.00 -9.74
N ILE A 40 -15.17 9.16 -8.41
CA ILE A 40 -14.00 9.19 -7.54
C ILE A 40 -13.92 7.87 -6.76
N TYR A 41 -12.77 7.22 -6.78
CA TYR A 41 -12.53 6.02 -5.99
C TYR A 41 -12.25 6.39 -4.53
N ILE A 42 -13.02 5.84 -3.59
CA ILE A 42 -12.75 6.04 -2.16
C ILE A 42 -11.58 5.16 -1.71
N ALA A 43 -10.54 5.79 -1.16
CA ALA A 43 -9.29 5.13 -0.75
C ALA A 43 -9.36 4.39 0.60
N TRP A 44 -10.55 4.27 1.20
CA TRP A 44 -10.72 3.75 2.57
C TRP A 44 -10.36 2.26 2.68
N LEU A 45 -10.73 1.45 1.67
CA LEU A 45 -10.45 0.01 1.66
C LEU A 45 -8.95 -0.30 1.50
N PRO A 46 -8.22 0.30 0.54
CA PRO A 46 -6.76 0.18 0.46
C PRO A 46 -6.04 0.61 1.76
N ILE A 47 -6.49 1.70 2.40
CA ILE A 47 -5.92 2.17 3.67
C ILE A 47 -6.10 1.14 4.80
N SER A 48 -7.26 0.48 4.89
CA SER A 48 -7.46 -0.59 5.87
C SER A 48 -6.49 -1.77 5.68
N VAL A 49 -6.24 -2.17 4.43
CA VAL A 49 -5.27 -3.22 4.08
C VAL A 49 -3.84 -2.81 4.47
N MET A 50 -3.48 -1.54 4.27
CA MET A 50 -2.19 -1.00 4.71
C MET A 50 -1.99 -1.22 6.22
N PHE A 51 -2.98 -0.82 7.02
CA PHE A 51 -2.91 -0.99 8.47
C PHE A 51 -2.84 -2.46 8.88
N SER A 52 -3.66 -3.34 8.30
CA SER A 52 -3.62 -4.77 8.59
C SER A 52 -2.25 -5.40 8.30
N VAL A 53 -1.65 -5.06 7.15
CA VAL A 53 -0.31 -5.59 6.79
C VAL A 53 0.77 -5.08 7.73
N ILE A 54 0.70 -3.82 8.15
CA ILE A 54 1.62 -3.26 9.15
C ILE A 54 1.44 -3.95 10.52
N PHE A 55 0.22 -4.25 10.95
CA PHE A 55 0.00 -4.98 12.20
C PHE A 55 0.52 -6.43 12.14
N ILE A 56 0.42 -7.10 10.99
CA ILE A 56 0.87 -8.50 10.85
C ILE A 56 2.40 -8.60 10.74
N PHE A 57 3.04 -7.74 9.93
CA PHE A 57 4.46 -7.86 9.58
C PHE A 57 5.35 -6.78 10.21
N GLY A 58 4.77 -5.75 10.83
CA GLY A 58 5.50 -4.65 11.46
C GLY A 58 6.35 -3.85 10.48
N ARG A 59 7.56 -3.47 10.91
CA ARG A 59 8.51 -2.68 10.10
C ARG A 59 8.92 -3.34 8.79
N TYR A 60 8.88 -4.67 8.72
CA TYR A 60 9.24 -5.42 7.51
C TYR A 60 8.22 -5.23 6.38
N ALA A 61 7.00 -4.79 6.71
CA ALA A 61 5.96 -4.53 5.72
C ALA A 61 6.14 -3.19 4.99
N ILE A 62 6.93 -2.24 5.51
CA ILE A 62 6.98 -0.86 4.98
C ILE A 62 7.48 -0.83 3.54
N ALA A 63 8.65 -1.41 3.28
CA ALA A 63 9.23 -1.48 1.93
C ALA A 63 8.30 -2.17 0.91
N PRO A 64 7.74 -3.36 1.19
CA PRO A 64 6.80 -4.00 0.27
C PRO A 64 5.50 -3.22 0.08
N LEU A 65 5.02 -2.50 1.09
CA LEU A 65 3.85 -1.62 0.97
C LEU A 65 4.10 -0.50 -0.05
N ILE A 66 5.22 0.22 0.09
CA ILE A 66 5.59 1.33 -0.80
C ILE A 66 5.65 0.82 -2.24
N LEU A 67 6.31 -0.32 -2.45
CA LEU A 67 6.53 -0.88 -3.78
C LEU A 67 5.23 -1.39 -4.40
N ALA A 68 4.37 -2.07 -3.63
CA ALA A 68 3.07 -2.54 -4.11
C ALA A 68 2.11 -1.38 -4.42
N PHE A 69 2.12 -0.29 -3.65
CA PHE A 69 1.35 0.91 -3.95
C PHE A 69 1.85 1.63 -5.19
N ALA A 70 3.17 1.73 -5.38
CA ALA A 70 3.77 2.30 -6.58
C ALA A 70 3.31 1.53 -7.83
N ILE A 71 3.46 0.20 -7.81
CA ILE A 71 3.04 -0.68 -8.91
C ILE A 71 1.54 -0.53 -9.15
N THR A 72 0.72 -0.70 -8.10
CA THR A 72 -0.75 -0.65 -8.25
C THR A 72 -1.22 0.70 -8.79
N ASN A 73 -0.63 1.81 -8.34
CA ASN A 73 -0.97 3.14 -8.86
C ASN A 73 -0.55 3.32 -10.32
N SER A 74 0.63 2.84 -10.72
CA SER A 74 1.07 2.89 -12.12
C SER A 74 0.20 2.04 -13.06
N PHE A 75 -0.31 0.90 -12.59
CA PHE A 75 -1.15 0.02 -13.39
C PHE A 75 -2.62 0.45 -13.44
N LEU A 76 -3.22 0.86 -12.31
CA LEU A 76 -4.65 1.17 -12.24
C LEU A 76 -4.98 2.62 -12.60
N ILE A 77 -4.05 3.57 -12.46
CA ILE A 77 -4.31 4.97 -12.79
C ILE A 77 -3.25 5.53 -13.74
N LYS A 78 -3.70 5.94 -14.92
CA LYS A 78 -2.89 6.72 -15.86
C LYS A 78 -2.86 8.18 -15.41
N LEU A 79 -2.17 8.47 -14.32
CA LEU A 79 -1.91 9.84 -13.88
C LEU A 79 -0.56 10.33 -14.41
N THR A 80 -0.43 11.64 -14.54
CA THR A 80 0.88 12.27 -14.75
C THR A 80 1.79 11.95 -13.57
N LEU A 81 3.09 11.73 -13.84
CA LEU A 81 4.11 11.42 -12.83
C LEU A 81 3.99 12.25 -11.53
N PRO A 82 3.89 13.60 -11.56
CA PRO A 82 3.79 14.40 -10.34
C PRO A 82 2.53 14.08 -9.51
N GLN A 83 1.39 13.84 -10.15
CA GLN A 83 0.16 13.50 -9.43
C GLN A 83 0.23 12.11 -8.80
N ALA A 84 0.87 11.15 -9.48
CA ALA A 84 1.11 9.82 -8.93
C ALA A 84 1.99 9.88 -7.68
N PHE A 85 3.03 10.70 -7.67
CA PHE A 85 3.88 10.93 -6.49
C PHE A 85 3.11 11.55 -5.33
N ILE A 86 2.27 12.56 -5.58
CA ILE A 86 1.46 13.21 -4.55
C ILE A 86 0.47 12.21 -3.93
N LEU A 87 -0.19 11.39 -4.74
CA LEU A 87 -1.11 10.35 -4.24
C LEU A 87 -0.37 9.31 -3.40
N LEU A 88 0.78 8.85 -3.87
CA LEU A 88 1.60 7.86 -3.18
C LEU A 88 2.10 8.42 -1.83
N PHE A 89 2.52 9.69 -1.81
CA PHE A 89 2.88 10.40 -0.60
C PHE A 89 1.70 10.54 0.37
N CYS A 90 0.53 10.97 -0.11
CA CYS A 90 -0.68 11.11 0.70
C CYS A 90 -1.09 9.77 1.36
N GLN A 91 -1.00 8.68 0.60
CA GLN A 91 -1.37 7.35 1.08
C GLN A 91 -0.38 6.82 2.11
N LEU A 92 0.93 7.06 1.91
CA LEU A 92 1.97 6.67 2.85
C LEU A 92 2.07 7.59 4.07
N PHE A 93 1.58 8.83 3.98
CA PHE A 93 1.62 9.78 5.10
C PHE A 93 0.90 9.22 6.33
N ALA A 94 -0.24 8.56 6.14
CA ALA A 94 -0.95 7.88 7.22
C ALA A 94 -0.09 6.80 7.92
N VAL A 95 0.74 6.10 7.16
CA VAL A 95 1.66 5.07 7.69
C VAL A 95 2.82 5.70 8.44
N LEU A 96 3.40 6.79 7.93
CA LEU A 96 4.50 7.51 8.58
C LEU A 96 4.08 8.12 9.93
N VAL A 97 2.86 8.65 10.01
CA VAL A 97 2.30 9.21 11.26
C VAL A 97 2.02 8.10 12.29
N MET A 98 1.56 6.94 11.85
CA MET A 98 1.25 5.81 12.74
C MET A 98 2.47 4.99 13.15
N LEU A 99 3.63 5.17 12.52
CA LEU A 99 4.84 4.45 12.90
C LEU A 99 5.36 5.04 14.22
N PRO A 100 5.23 4.33 15.35
CA PRO A 100 5.72 4.88 16.58
C PRO A 100 7.25 4.71 16.59
N THR A 101 7.94 5.81 16.81
CA THR A 101 9.40 5.87 16.99
C THR A 101 9.79 5.07 18.23
N TYR A 102 10.06 3.77 18.06
CA TYR A 102 10.72 2.92 19.06
C TYR A 102 11.85 2.14 18.42
#